data_AF-A0A822DWM6-F1
#
_entry.id   AF-A0A822DWM6-F1
#
_cell.length_a   1.000
_cell.length_b   1.000
_cell.length_c   1.000
_cell.angle_alpha   90.00
_cell.angle_beta   90.00
_cell.angle_gamma   90.00
#
_symmetry.space_group_name_H-M   'P 1'
#
loop_
_entity.id
_entity.type
_entity.pdbx_description
1 polymer ?
#
loop_
_entity_poly.entity_id
_entity_poly.type
_entity_poly.pdbx_seq_one_letter_code
_entity_poly.pdbx_strand_id
1 'polypeptide(L)' 'MADNSEKFYMDLQETMDGISKKDMIVLMGDFNARVSQPQHPTTFRTVGPFTVDAQNENGESLVDFCTTNNL' A
#
# COMPACT_ATOMS: atom_id res chain seq x y z
N MET A 1 3.66 21.40 6.60
CA MET A 1 4.64 20.67 5.76
C MET A 1 4.13 19.24 5.75
N ALA A 2 3.80 18.68 4.59
CA ALA A 2 3.42 17.27 4.53
C ALA A 2 4.63 16.43 4.98
N ASP A 3 4.38 15.38 5.75
CA ASP A 3 5.43 14.42 6.08
C ASP A 3 6.00 13.83 4.76
N ASN A 4 7.29 13.48 4.75
CA ASN A 4 7.94 12.96 3.55
C ASN A 4 7.22 11.70 3.03
N SER A 5 6.64 10.91 3.94
CA SER A 5 5.82 9.73 3.68
C SER A 5 4.50 10.09 2.97
N GLU A 6 3.81 11.13 3.43
CA GLU A 6 2.55 11.61 2.81
C GLU A 6 2.79 12.07 1.37
N LYS A 7 3.87 12.86 1.16
CA LYS A 7 4.21 13.33 -0.19
C LYS A 7 4.49 12.17 -1.14
N PHE A 8 5.21 11.14 -0.67
CA PHE A 8 5.48 9.95 -1.47
C PHE A 8 4.18 9.27 -1.94
N TYR A 9 3.22 9.01 -1.05
CA TYR A 9 1.96 8.37 -1.43
C TYR A 9 1.06 9.27 -2.28
N MET A 10 1.13 10.59 -2.12
CA MET A 10 0.45 11.54 -3.02
C MET A 10 1.00 11.45 -4.44
N ASP A 11 2.32 11.55 -4.62
CA ASP A 11 2.97 11.45 -5.93
C ASP A 11 2.71 10.07 -6.58
N LEU A 12 2.72 9.01 -5.77
CA LEU A 12 2.41 7.66 -6.22
C LEU A 12 0.95 7.56 -6.69
N GLN A 13 -0.02 8.16 -5.96
CA GLN A 13 -1.41 8.18 -6.37
C GLN A 13 -1.61 8.93 -7.69
N GLU A 14 -0.98 10.10 -7.86
CA GLU A 14 -1.04 10.85 -9.13
C GLU A 14 -0.50 10.02 -10.30
N THR A 15 0.55 9.23 -10.06
CA THR A 15 1.11 8.32 -11.05
C THR A 15 0.12 7.19 -11.39
N MET A 16 -0.51 6.60 -10.38
CA MET A 16 -1.50 5.53 -10.53
C MET A 16 -2.75 5.99 -11.31
N ASP A 17 -3.23 7.21 -11.04
CA ASP A 17 -4.40 7.78 -11.68
C ASP A 17 -4.20 8.00 -13.19
N GLY A 18 -2.94 8.14 -13.63
CA GLY A 18 -2.56 8.22 -15.03
C GLY A 18 -2.53 6.89 -15.77
N ILE A 19 -2.57 5.75 -15.06
CA ILE A 19 -2.48 4.41 -15.66
C ILE A 19 -3.87 3.96 -16.14
N SER A 20 -3.92 3.38 -17.34
CA SER A 20 -5.16 2.81 -17.87
C SER A 20 -5.61 1.63 -17.01
N LYS A 21 -6.90 1.57 -16.68
CA LYS A 21 -7.52 0.47 -15.91
C LYS A 21 -7.42 -0.92 -16.57
N LYS A 22 -7.00 -0.99 -17.82
CA LYS A 22 -6.80 -2.25 -18.55
C LYS A 22 -5.38 -2.80 -18.39
N ASP A 23 -4.45 -1.99 -17.91
CA ASP A 23 -3.07 -2.38 -17.75
C ASP A 23 -2.87 -3.15 -16.45
N MET A 24 -1.92 -4.08 -16.44
CA MET A 24 -1.50 -4.77 -15.22
C MET A 24 -0.48 -3.91 -14.48
N ILE A 25 -0.74 -3.64 -13.21
CA ILE A 25 0.14 -2.82 -12.36
C ILE A 25 0.88 -3.75 -11.42
N VAL A 26 2.20 -3.54 -11.32
CA VAL A 26 3.05 -4.20 -10.32
C VAL A 26 3.85 -3.12 -9.61
N LEU A 27 3.56 -2.91 -8.32
CA LEU A 27 4.36 -2.04 -7.47
C LEU A 27 5.47 -2.87 -6.83
N MET A 28 6.73 -2.46 -7.04
CA MET A 28 7.90 -3.14 -6.52
C MET A 28 8.89 -2.11 -5.98
N GLY A 29 9.60 -2.48 -4.92
CA GLY A 29 10.58 -1.62 -4.28
C GLY A 29 10.64 -1.88 -2.77
N ASP A 30 11.53 -1.14 -2.11
CA ASP A 30 11.59 -1.11 -0.66
C ASP A 30 10.69 0.03 -0.14
N PHE A 31 9.51 -0.35 0.37
CA PHE A 31 8.57 0.57 1.00
C PHE A 31 8.88 0.80 2.49
N ASN A 32 9.92 0.13 3.03
CA ASN A 32 10.24 0.11 4.47
C ASN A 32 9.00 -0.20 5.33
N ALA A 33 8.14 -1.08 4.82
CA ALA A 33 6.83 -1.40 5.35
C ALA A 33 6.87 -2.78 6.02
N ARG A 34 6.48 -2.83 7.29
CA ARG A 34 6.25 -4.06 8.05
C ARG A 34 4.76 -4.29 8.09
N VAL A 35 4.27 -5.31 7.39
CA VAL A 35 2.84 -5.63 7.31
C VAL A 35 2.54 -6.84 8.17
N SER A 36 1.58 -6.72 9.09
CA SER A 36 1.11 -7.84 9.90
C SER A 36 -0.11 -8.53 9.28
N GLN A 37 -0.56 -9.61 9.92
CA GLN A 37 -1.76 -10.31 9.47
C GLN A 37 -2.97 -9.36 9.42
N PRO A 38 -3.88 -9.55 8.45
CA PRO A 38 -5.09 -8.74 8.34
C PRO A 38 -5.86 -8.72 9.67
N GLN A 39 -5.99 -7.54 10.27
CA GLN A 39 -6.80 -7.35 11.46
C GLN A 39 -8.28 -7.11 11.13
N HIS A 40 -8.57 -6.72 9.88
CA HIS A 40 -9.90 -6.30 9.44
C HIS A 40 -10.34 -7.05 8.17
N PRO A 41 -11.62 -7.47 8.05
CA PRO A 41 -12.15 -8.18 6.87
C PRO A 41 -11.81 -7.54 5.52
N THR A 42 -11.70 -6.21 5.50
CA THR A 42 -11.44 -5.40 4.31
C THR A 42 -10.02 -5.56 3.77
N THR A 43 -9.02 -5.88 4.61
CA THR A 43 -7.61 -5.99 4.20
C THR A 43 -7.19 -7.42 3.86
N PHE A 44 -8.04 -8.43 4.09
CA PHE A 44 -7.76 -9.83 3.73
C PHE A 44 -7.56 -10.06 2.24
N ARG A 45 -8.11 -9.19 1.38
CA ARG A 45 -7.93 -9.29 -0.08
C ARG A 45 -6.62 -8.68 -0.56
N THR A 46 -6.04 -7.79 0.24
CA THR A 46 -4.86 -6.99 -0.10
C THR A 46 -3.58 -7.64 0.42
N VAL A 47 -3.63 -8.21 1.63
CA VAL A 47 -2.44 -8.75 2.31
C VAL A 47 -2.34 -10.26 2.11
N GLY A 48 -1.22 -10.69 1.54
CA GLY A 48 -0.89 -12.11 1.36
C GLY A 48 -0.53 -12.83 2.67
N PRO A 49 -0.28 -14.15 2.62
CA PRO A 49 -0.05 -14.97 3.81
C PRO A 49 1.30 -14.72 4.51
N PHE A 50 2.26 -14.07 3.82
CA PHE A 50 3.60 -13.81 4.35
C PHE A 50 3.65 -12.43 4.99
N THR A 51 3.59 -12.40 6.32
CA THR A 51 3.52 -11.18 7.14
C THR A 51 4.48 -11.28 8.32
N VAL A 52 4.67 -10.16 9.03
CA VAL A 52 5.48 -10.09 10.25
C VAL A 52 4.59 -9.82 11.47
N ASP A 53 5.09 -10.15 12.67
CA ASP A 53 4.25 -10.08 13.88
C ASP A 53 3.78 -8.67 14.25
N ALA A 54 4.58 -7.65 13.95
CA ALA A 54 4.29 -6.26 14.30
C ALA A 54 4.32 -5.36 13.06
N GLN A 55 3.22 -4.64 12.87
CA GLN A 55 3.02 -3.64 11.83
C GLN A 55 3.63 -2.29 12.23
N ASN A 56 4.22 -1.58 11.28
CA ASN A 56 4.67 -0.20 11.46
C ASN A 56 3.80 0.78 10.66
N GLU A 57 3.97 2.09 10.88
CA GLU A 57 3.20 3.16 10.21
C GLU A 57 3.26 3.07 8.68
N ASN A 58 4.44 2.76 8.12
CA ASN A 58 4.60 2.53 6.68
C ASN A 58 3.80 1.31 6.18
N GLY A 59 3.69 0.27 7.02
CA GLY A 59 2.86 -0.90 6.74
C GLY A 59 1.37 -0.57 6.73
N GLU A 60 0.89 0.26 7.66
CA GLU A 60 -0.49 0.79 7.64
C GLU A 60 -0.74 1.58 6.36
N SER A 61 0.12 2.54 6.06
CA SER A 61 0.00 3.38 4.86
C SER A 61 0.01 2.56 3.57
N LEU A 62 0.89 1.54 3.47
CA LEU A 62 0.96 0.68 2.29
C LEU A 62 -0.31 -0.17 2.12
N VAL A 63 -0.82 -0.76 3.20
CA VAL A 63 -2.04 -1.58 3.15
C VAL A 63 -3.25 -0.72 2.79
N ASP A 64 -3.37 0.48 3.37
CA ASP A 64 -4.45 1.41 3.05
C ASP A 64 -4.38 1.86 1.59
N PHE A 65 -3.18 2.19 1.10
CA PHE A 65 -2.96 2.56 -0.29
C PHE A 65 -3.37 1.44 -1.26
N CYS A 66 -2.89 0.21 -1.04
CA CYS A 66 -3.20 -0.93 -1.89
C CYS A 66 -4.69 -1.28 -1.85
N THR A 67 -5.30 -1.25 -0.66
CA THR A 67 -6.74 -1.52 -0.49
C THR A 67 -7.59 -0.46 -1.21
N THR A 68 -7.19 0.81 -1.14
CA THR A 68 -7.90 1.92 -1.80
C THR A 68 -7.83 1.82 -3.32
N ASN A 69 -6.69 1.36 -3.85
CA ASN A 69 -6.46 1.22 -5.29
C ASN A 69 -6.85 -0.15 -5.86
N ASN A 70 -7.44 -1.04 -5.05
CA ASN A 70 -7.77 -2.43 -5.40
C ASN A 70 -6.57 -3.20 -5.98
N LEU A 71 -5.41 -3.04 -5.35
CA LEU A 71 -4.17 -3.76 -5.67
C LEU A 71 -4.06 -5.08 -4.89
#